data_AF-A0A0N1GTZ2-F1
#
_entry.id   AF-A0A0N1GTZ2-F1
#
_cell.length_a   1.000
_cell.length_b   1.000
_cell.length_c   1.000
_cell.angle_alpha   90.00
_cell.angle_beta   90.00
_cell.angle_gamma   90.00
#
_symmetry.space_group_name_H-M   'P 1'
#
loop_
_entity.id
_entity.type
_entity.pdbx_description
1 polymer ?
#
loop_
_entity_poly.entity_id
_entity_poly.type
_entity_poly.pdbx_seq_one_letter_code
_entity_poly.pdbx_strand_id
1 'polypeptide(L)' 'MTEVVSSFRKSSYSGAEGNCVEVAATAVGGRAVRDSKQHGGALLAVSREGWAAFVTGTQADEFAHWS' A
#
# COMPACT_ATOMS: atom_id res chain seq x y z
N MET A 1 -15.07 -9.37 2.73
CA MET A 1 -14.06 -9.86 1.77
C MET A 1 -13.46 -8.63 1.10
N THR A 2 -12.13 -8.51 1.03
CA THR A 2 -11.47 -7.34 0.44
C THR A 2 -11.63 -7.38 -1.07
N GLU A 3 -12.70 -6.78 -1.58
CA GLU A 3 -12.91 -6.64 -3.03
C GLU A 3 -12.08 -5.47 -3.55
N VAL A 4 -11.20 -5.75 -4.51
CA VAL A 4 -10.36 -4.74 -5.18
C VAL A 4 -11.13 -4.16 -6.36
N VAL A 5 -11.28 -2.83 -6.41
CA VAL A 5 -12.12 -2.11 -7.39
C VAL A 5 -11.35 -1.17 -8.31
N SER A 6 -10.01 -1.12 -8.17
CA SER A 6 -9.13 -0.38 -9.10
C SER A 6 -7.99 -1.27 -9.59
N SER A 7 -7.35 -0.87 -10.69
CA SER A 7 -6.07 -1.45 -11.07
C SER A 7 -5.01 -1.19 -10.00
N PHE A 8 -4.06 -2.12 -9.88
CA PHE A 8 -2.87 -1.94 -9.06
C PHE A 8 -1.96 -0.91 -9.70
N ARG A 9 -1.51 0.06 -8.92
CA ARG A 9 -0.54 1.08 -9.33
C ARG A 9 0.78 0.83 -8.62
N LYS A 10 1.86 0.76 -9.40
CA LYS A 10 3.23 0.66 -8.90
C LYS A 10 3.76 2.04 -8.51
N SER A 11 4.52 2.12 -7.42
CA SER A 11 5.21 3.36 -7.03
C SER A 11 6.29 3.74 -8.05
N SER A 12 6.45 5.03 -8.33
CA SER A 12 7.55 5.56 -9.17
C SER A 12 8.94 5.36 -8.55
N TYR A 13 9.01 5.06 -7.25
CA TYR A 13 10.26 4.72 -6.55
C TYR A 13 10.65 3.24 -6.68
N SER A 14 9.88 2.45 -7.44
CA SER A 14 10.19 1.04 -7.73
C SER A 14 11.31 0.95 -8.77
N GLY A 15 12.57 0.95 -8.31
CA GLY A 15 13.76 0.74 -9.15
C GLY A 15 14.15 -0.74 -9.27
N ALA A 16 15.22 -1.02 -10.04
CA ALA A 16 15.76 -2.37 -10.24
C ALA A 16 16.24 -3.02 -8.92
N GLU A 17 16.67 -2.21 -7.95
CA GLU A 17 17.38 -2.67 -6.74
C GLU A 17 16.52 -2.74 -5.46
N GLY A 18 15.20 -2.47 -5.46
CA GLY A 18 14.41 -2.72 -4.24
C GLY A 18 13.01 -2.12 -4.10
N ASN A 19 12.20 -2.82 -3.29
CA ASN A 19 10.94 -2.40 -2.65
C ASN A 19 9.76 -2.04 -3.55
N CYS A 20 9.48 -2.87 -4.55
CA CYS A 20 8.35 -2.70 -5.45
C CYS A 20 7.02 -3.12 -4.79
N VAL A 21 6.31 -2.18 -4.16
CA VAL A 21 4.92 -2.39 -3.73
C VAL A 21 3.94 -1.83 -4.75
N GLU A 22 2.80 -2.50 -4.87
CA GLU A 22 1.67 -2.10 -5.69
C GLU A 22 0.44 -1.89 -4.80
N VAL A 23 -0.33 -0.83 -5.06
CA VAL A 23 -1.53 -0.49 -4.28
C VAL A 23 -2.77 -0.36 -5.16
N ALA A 24 -3.92 -0.80 -4.65
CA ALA A 24 -5.23 -0.67 -5.30
C ALA A 24 -6.32 -0.26 -4.31
N ALA A 25 -7.39 0.36 -4.79
CA ALA A 25 -8.58 0.69 -4.02
C ALA A 25 -9.42 -0.56 -3.71
N THR A 26 -10.03 -0.60 -2.54
CA THR A 26 -11.02 -1.63 -2.18
C THR A 26 -12.44 -1.05 -2.17
N ALA A 27 -13.46 -1.88 -2.34
CA ALA A 27 -14.87 -1.47 -2.36
C ALA A 27 -15.32 -0.71 -1.09
N VAL A 28 -14.65 -0.98 0.04
CA VAL A 28 -14.93 -0.33 1.34
C VAL A 28 -14.08 0.92 1.60
N GLY A 29 -13.41 1.44 0.56
CA GLY A 29 -12.59 2.65 0.64
C GLY A 29 -11.21 2.47 1.28
N GLY A 30 -10.80 1.23 1.52
CA GLY A 30 -9.46 0.88 2.00
C GLY A 30 -8.44 0.71 0.85
N ARG A 31 -7.29 0.10 1.18
CA ARG A 31 -6.24 -0.26 0.21
C ARG A 31 -5.87 -1.73 0.28
N ALA A 32 -5.71 -2.33 -0.88
CA ALA A 32 -4.99 -3.59 -1.02
C ALA A 32 -3.55 -3.28 -1.40
N VAL A 33 -2.60 -3.81 -0.65
CA VAL A 33 -1.17 -3.71 -0.90
C VAL A 33 -0.65 -5.09 -1.26
N ARG A 34 0.18 -5.17 -2.30
CA ARG A 34 0.86 -6.42 -2.67
C ARG A 34 2.31 -6.17 -3.03
N ASP A 35 3.07 -7.25 -2.93
CA ASP A 35 4.43 -7.32 -3.48
C ASP A 35 4.35 -7.42 -5.01
N SER A 36 5.02 -6.52 -5.72
CA SER A 36 5.00 -6.49 -7.20
C SER A 36 5.71 -7.68 -7.83
N LYS A 37 6.54 -8.40 -7.09
CA LYS A 37 7.25 -9.61 -7.55
C LYS A 37 6.41 -10.86 -7.32
N GLN A 38 5.37 -10.79 -6.49
CA GLN A 38 4.49 -11.91 -6.16
C GLN A 38 3.03 -11.58 -6.49
N HIS A 39 2.72 -11.47 -7.79
CA HIS A 39 1.37 -11.10 -8.25
C HIS A 39 0.24 -12.05 -7.81
N GLY A 40 0.56 -13.32 -7.49
CA GLY A 40 -0.38 -14.31 -6.94
C GLY A 40 -0.31 -14.48 -5.41
N GLY A 41 0.50 -13.67 -4.73
CA GLY A 41 0.66 -13.72 -3.27
C GLY A 41 -0.50 -13.10 -2.51
N ALA A 42 -0.45 -13.19 -1.17
CA ALA A 42 -1.46 -12.61 -0.30
C ALA A 42 -1.50 -11.07 -0.42
N LEU A 43 -2.71 -10.52 -0.35
CA LEU A 43 -2.93 -9.08 -0.29
C LEU A 43 -2.97 -8.62 1.18
N LEU A 44 -2.20 -7.61 1.51
CA LEU A 44 -2.37 -6.88 2.76
C LEU A 44 -3.54 -5.89 2.59
N ALA A 45 -4.62 -6.11 3.32
CA ALA A 45 -5.77 -5.21 3.33
C ALA A 45 -5.63 -4.18 4.45
N VAL A 46 -5.66 -2.90 4.09
CA VAL A 46 -5.63 -1.77 5.01
C VAL A 46 -6.99 -1.09 4.98
N SER A 47 -7.57 -0.84 6.16
CA SER A 47 -8.84 -0.12 6.27
C SER A 47 -8.70 1.32 5.80
N ARG A 48 -9.83 1.98 5.53
CA ARG A 48 -9.86 3.41 5.16
C ARG A 48 -9.17 4.27 6.22
N GLU A 49 -9.50 4.05 7.49
CA GLU A 49 -8.96 4.80 8.62
C GLU A 49 -7.47 4.52 8.83
N GLY A 50 -7.07 3.25 8.77
CA GLY A 50 -5.66 2.87 8.90
C GLY A 50 -4.79 3.47 7.80
N TRP A 51 -5.31 3.52 6.56
CA TRP A 51 -4.59 4.17 5.46
C TRP A 51 -4.46 5.69 5.65
N ALA A 52 -5.52 6.35 6.12
CA ALA A 52 -5.48 7.78 6.41
C ALA A 52 -4.50 8.13 7.54
N ALA A 53 -4.49 7.33 8.61
CA ALA A 53 -3.53 7.47 9.71
C ALA A 53 -2.09 7.28 9.22
N PHE A 54 -1.83 6.23 8.43
CA PHE A 54 -0.51 5.96 7.85
C PHE A 54 0.04 7.13 7.01
N VAL A 55 -0.80 7.69 6.13
CA VAL A 55 -0.42 8.84 5.29
C VAL A 55 -0.12 10.07 6.15
N THR A 56 -0.95 10.31 7.18
CA THR A 56 -0.77 11.44 8.10
C THR A 56 0.54 11.31 8.88
N GLY A 57 0.83 10.14 9.46
CA GLY A 57 2.08 9.89 10.19
C GLY A 57 3.32 10.02 9.30
N THR A 58 3.24 9.59 8.04
CA THR A 58 4.35 9.74 7.08
C THR A 58 4.62 11.20 6.75
N GLN A 59 3.59 12.03 6.62
CA GLN A 59 3.75 13.47 6.39
C GLN A 59 4.25 14.21 7.63
N ALA A 60 3.90 13.73 8.82
CA ALA A 60 4.34 14.27 10.09
C ALA A 60 5.75 13.79 10.50
N ASP A 61 6.42 13.01 9.66
CA ASP A 61 7.73 12.39 9.95
C ASP A 61 7.74 11.53 11.23
N GLU A 62 6.57 11.02 11.62
CA GLU A 62 6.36 10.24 12.86
C GLU A 62 7.22 8.95 12.88
N PHE A 63 7.48 8.41 11.69
CA PHE A 63 8.24 7.17 11.50
C PHE A 63 9.74 7.39 11.34
N ALA A 64 10.25 8.63 11.35
CA ALA A 64 11.69 8.88 11.19
C ALA A 64 12.55 8.36 12.35
N HIS A 65 11.97 8.20 13.54
CA HIS A 65 12.66 7.59 14.68
C HIS A 65 12.87 6.08 14.55
N TRP A 66 12.35 5.45 13.48
CA TRP A 66 12.56 4.04 13.15
C TRP A 66 13.80 3.81 12.25
N SER A 67 14.58 4.84 11.93
CA SER A 67 15.88 4.70 11.23
C SER A 67 16.99 4.21 12.16
#